data_AF-A0A6V7L818-F1
#
_entry.id   AF-A0A6V7L818-F1
#
_cell.length_a   1.000
_cell.length_b   1.000
_cell.length_c   1.000
_cell.angle_alpha   90.00
_cell.angle_beta   90.00
_cell.angle_gamma   90.00
#
_symmetry.space_group_name_H-M   'P 1'
#
loop_
_entity.id
_entity.type
_entity.pdbx_description
1 polymer ?
#
loop_
_entity_poly.entity_id
_entity_poly.type
_entity_poly.pdbx_seq_one_letter_code
_entity_poly.pdbx_strand_id
1 'polypeptide(L)' 'QRLKIPDDPKYWTVQHVKHWLKWAVRQFNLVSVRLTDWEITGAELCNMTLEEFQSKVPLDPGEVFWTHLELLRQCKIV' A
#
# COMPACT_ATOMS: atom_id res chain seq x y z
N GLN A 1 13.71 4.70 15.82
CA GLN A 1 12.55 5.60 16.03
C GLN A 1 11.29 4.85 15.62
N ARG A 2 10.25 4.80 16.48
CA ARG A 2 8.91 4.36 16.06
C ARG A 2 8.44 5.35 14.98
N LEU A 3 8.13 4.87 13.78
CA LEU A 3 7.82 5.71 12.60
C LEU A 3 6.56 6.57 12.75
N LYS A 4 5.86 6.52 13.90
CA LYS A 4 4.60 7.25 14.18
C LYS A 4 3.64 7.20 12.98
N ILE A 5 3.52 6.02 12.38
CA ILE A 5 2.61 5.79 11.26
C ILE A 5 1.18 5.94 11.83
N PRO A 6 0.35 6.85 11.28
CA PRO A 6 -1.04 6.98 11.69
C PRO A 6 -1.81 5.68 11.46
N ASP A 7 -2.82 5.42 12.27
CA ASP A 7 -3.65 4.22 12.10
C ASP A 7 -4.50 4.30 10.82
N ASP A 8 -5.04 5.48 10.50
CA ASP A 8 -5.78 5.70 9.25
C ASP A 8 -4.80 5.96 8.07
N PRO A 9 -4.77 5.08 7.05
CA PRO A 9 -3.88 5.17 5.90
C PRO A 9 -4.06 6.46 5.10
N LYS A 10 -5.22 7.13 5.17
CA LYS A 10 -5.45 8.40 4.47
C LYS A 10 -4.47 9.50 4.92
N TYR A 11 -3.98 9.44 6.15
CA TYR A 11 -3.02 10.41 6.70
C TYR A 11 -1.56 9.98 6.52
N TRP A 12 -1.30 8.90 5.78
CA TRP A 12 0.07 8.47 5.52
C TRP A 12 0.80 9.48 4.64
N THR A 13 2.02 9.80 5.03
CA THR A 13 2.95 10.53 4.17
C THR A 13 3.52 9.56 3.13
N VAL A 14 4.17 10.11 2.10
CA VAL A 14 4.90 9.29 1.11
C VAL A 14 5.91 8.35 1.79
N GLN A 15 6.54 8.79 2.88
CA GLN A 15 7.47 7.97 3.64
C GLN A 15 6.78 6.81 4.37
N HIS A 16 5.56 7.02 4.89
CA HIS A 16 4.77 5.96 5.52
C HIS A 16 4.34 4.92 4.49
N VAL A 17 3.84 5.35 3.31
CA VAL A 17 3.48 4.46 2.20
C VAL A 17 4.68 3.62 1.77
N LYS A 18 5.86 4.23 1.59
CA LYS A 18 7.10 3.50 1.25
C LYS A 18 7.49 2.48 2.32
N HIS A 19 7.30 2.77 3.59
CA HIS A 19 7.59 1.81 4.67
C HIS A 19 6.62 0.64 4.68
N TRP A 20 5.32 0.91 4.58
CA TRP A 20 4.31 -0.13 4.45
C TRP A 20 4.56 -1.02 3.23
N LEU A 21 4.86 -0.42 2.08
CA LEU A 21 5.16 -1.16 0.86
C LEU A 21 6.39 -2.05 1.00
N LYS A 22 7.47 -1.57 1.64
CA LYS A 22 8.66 -2.41 1.90
C LYS A 22 8.34 -3.62 2.77
N TRP A 23 7.46 -3.46 3.75
CA TRP A 23 6.95 -4.58 4.54
C TRP A 23 6.11 -5.52 3.67
N ALA A 24 5.17 -4.98 2.89
CA ALA A 24 4.26 -5.74 2.05
C ALA A 24 5.00 -6.59 0.99
N VAL A 25 6.01 -6.03 0.32
CA VAL A 25 6.85 -6.75 -0.64
C VAL A 25 7.45 -8.02 -0.02
N ARG A 26 7.84 -7.97 1.26
CA ARG A 26 8.39 -9.13 1.97
C ARG A 26 7.31 -10.10 2.45
N GLN A 27 6.17 -9.60 2.91
CA GLN A 27 5.09 -10.45 3.42
C GLN A 27 4.34 -11.20 2.33
N PHE A 28 4.05 -10.53 1.21
CA PHE A 28 3.29 -11.08 0.09
C PHE A 28 4.19 -11.59 -1.04
N ASN A 29 5.52 -11.55 -0.85
CA ASN A 29 6.50 -11.97 -1.84
C ASN A 29 6.28 -11.31 -3.22
N LEU A 30 6.00 -9.99 -3.21
CA LEU A 30 5.71 -9.24 -4.42
C LEU A 30 6.98 -9.10 -5.26
N VAL A 31 6.86 -9.42 -6.55
CA VAL A 31 7.95 -9.30 -7.51
C VAL A 31 7.73 -8.10 -8.43
N SER A 32 8.82 -7.54 -8.96
CA SER A 32 8.77 -6.45 -9.94
C SER A 32 8.13 -5.14 -9.48
N VAL A 33 7.99 -4.92 -8.16
CA VAL A 33 7.48 -3.66 -7.60
C VAL A 33 8.61 -2.62 -7.51
N ARG A 34 8.44 -1.47 -8.15
CA ARG A 34 9.39 -0.35 -8.07
C ARG A 34 8.96 0.66 -7.00
N LEU A 35 9.78 0.86 -5.96
CA LEU A 35 9.47 1.80 -4.88
C LEU A 35 9.28 3.27 -5.36
N THR A 36 9.89 3.64 -6.49
CA THR A 36 9.75 4.95 -7.12
C THR A 36 8.33 5.20 -7.63
N ASP A 37 7.63 4.15 -8.05
CA ASP A 37 6.27 4.26 -8.59
C ASP A 37 5.25 4.48 -7.47
N TRP A 38 5.68 4.37 -6.20
CA TRP A 38 4.88 4.54 -5.00
C TRP A 38 5.25 5.82 -4.25
N GLU A 39 5.75 6.83 -4.97
CA GLU A 39 5.91 8.19 -4.48
C GLU A 39 4.57 8.92 -4.36
N ILE A 40 3.66 8.31 -3.60
CA ILE A 40 2.28 8.76 -3.41
C ILE A 40 1.98 8.91 -1.93
N THR A 41 1.03 9.79 -1.63
CA THR A 41 0.45 9.99 -0.32
C THR A 41 -0.51 8.87 0.05
N GLY A 42 -0.86 8.79 1.33
CA GLY A 42 -1.90 7.90 1.83
C GLY A 42 -3.28 8.17 1.23
N ALA A 43 -3.60 9.43 0.95
CA ALA A 43 -4.85 9.80 0.29
C ALA A 43 -4.92 9.25 -1.14
N GLU A 44 -3.84 9.37 -1.92
CA GLU A 44 -3.73 8.77 -3.26
C GLU A 44 -3.77 7.24 -3.19
N LEU A 45 -3.08 6.63 -2.21
CA LEU A 45 -3.13 5.19 -1.97
C LEU A 45 -4.57 4.69 -1.71
N CYS A 46 -5.33 5.37 -0.86
CA CYS A 46 -6.71 4.97 -0.54
C CYS A 46 -7.68 5.15 -1.72
N ASN A 47 -7.42 6.13 -2.59
CA ASN A 47 -8.23 6.40 -3.78
C ASN A 47 -7.80 5.59 -5.01
N MET A 48 -6.72 4.81 -4.91
CA MET A 48 -6.19 4.02 -6.01
C MET A 48 -7.22 2.99 -6.47
N THR A 49 -7.45 2.96 -7.78
CA THR A 49 -8.29 1.98 -8.46
C THR A 49 -7.54 0.65 -8.66
N LEU A 50 -8.29 -0.42 -8.93
CA LEU A 50 -7.69 -1.73 -9.22
C LEU A 50 -6.77 -1.69 -10.45
N GLU A 51 -7.17 -0.95 -11.50
CA GLU A 51 -6.38 -0.81 -12.73
C GLU A 51 -5.04 -0.11 -12.46
N GLU A 52 -5.06 1.01 -11.73
CA GLU A 52 -3.83 1.72 -11.34
C GLU A 52 -2.94 0.85 -10.45
N PHE A 53 -3.52 0.07 -9.54
CA PHE A 53 -2.77 -0.86 -8.71
C PHE A 53 -2.11 -1.96 -9.54
N GLN A 54 -2.84 -2.60 -10.46
CA GLN A 54 -2.32 -3.65 -11.35
C GLN A 54 -1.20 -3.12 -12.25
N SER A 55 -1.23 -1.84 -12.64
CA SER A 55 -0.12 -1.21 -13.36
C SER A 55 1.19 -1.17 -12.56
N LYS A 56 1.09 -1.04 -11.23
CA LYS A 56 2.23 -0.97 -10.29
C LYS A 56 2.61 -2.33 -9.71
N VAL A 57 1.66 -3.25 -9.62
CA VAL A 57 1.79 -4.62 -9.13
C VAL A 57 1.18 -5.57 -10.16
N PRO A 58 1.88 -5.86 -11.26
CA PRO A 58 1.35 -6.72 -12.32
C PRO A 58 1.22 -8.19 -11.90
N LEU A 59 1.86 -8.57 -10.78
CA LEU A 59 1.88 -9.93 -10.25
C LEU A 59 1.43 -9.91 -8.78
N ASP A 60 0.15 -10.19 -8.56
CA ASP A 60 -0.46 -10.38 -7.24
C ASP A 60 -1.24 -11.71 -7.21
N PRO A 61 -0.56 -12.84 -6.94
CA PRO A 61 -1.19 -14.15 -6.99
C PRO A 61 -2.37 -14.25 -6.01
N GLY A 62 -3.56 -14.53 -6.53
CA GLY A 62 -4.77 -14.62 -5.72
C GLY A 62 -5.28 -13.30 -5.15
N GLU A 63 -4.83 -12.16 -5.70
CA GLU A 63 -5.28 -10.80 -5.32
C GLU A 63 -5.09 -10.49 -3.82
N VAL A 64 -4.11 -11.15 -3.20
CA VAL A 64 -3.91 -11.11 -1.74
C VAL A 64 -3.49 -9.72 -1.30
N PHE A 65 -2.58 -9.08 -2.05
CA PHE A 65 -2.10 -7.74 -1.67
C PHE A 65 -3.16 -6.67 -1.95
N TRP A 66 -3.89 -6.78 -3.06
CA TRP A 66 -5.02 -5.89 -3.33
C TRP A 66 -6.10 -5.99 -2.24
N THR A 67 -6.47 -7.21 -1.85
CA THR A 67 -7.43 -7.46 -0.77
C THR A 67 -6.95 -6.85 0.55
N HIS A 68 -5.65 -6.97 0.85
CA HIS A 68 -5.07 -6.34 2.04
C HIS A 68 -5.19 -4.81 2.00
N LEU A 69 -4.97 -4.18 0.84
CA LEU A 69 -5.13 -2.73 0.69
C LEU A 69 -6.60 -2.29 0.82
N GLU A 70 -7.55 -3.08 0.31
CA GLU A 70 -8.99 -2.85 0.54
C GLU A 70 -9.35 -2.93 2.03
N LEU A 71 -8.86 -3.95 2.75
CA LEU A 71 -9.07 -4.05 4.19
C LEU A 71 -8.42 -2.88 4.94
N LEU A 72 -7.20 -2.51 4.57
CA LEU A 72 -6.48 -1.38 5.18
C LEU A 72 -7.26 -0.07 5.04
N ARG A 73 -7.85 0.22 3.86
CA ARG A 73 -8.63 1.45 3.65
C ARG A 73 -10.03 1.40 4.27
N GLN A 74 -10.59 0.20 4.49
CA GLN A 74 -11.92 0.01 5.09
C GLN A 74 -11.87 -0.07 6.62
N CYS A 75 -10.76 -0.54 7.19
CA CYS A 75 -10.51 -0.58 8.63
C CYS A 75 -10.25 0.83 9.16
N LYS A 76 -11.33 1.61 9.28
CA LYS A 76 -11.39 2.64 10.32
C LYS A 76 -11.45 1.88 11.64
N ILE A 77 -10.30 1.66 12.29
CA ILE A 77 -10.32 1.19 13.68
C ILE A 77 -11.05 2.29 14.46
N VAL A 78 -12.32 2.03 14.79
CA VAL A 78 -13.20 2.89 15.58
C VAL A 78 -12.77 2.84 17.04
#